data_AF-A0A242LLS6-F1
#
_entry.id   AF-A0A242LLS6-F1
#
_cell.length_a   1.000
_cell.length_b   1.000
_cell.length_c   1.000
_cell.angle_alpha   90.00
_cell.angle_beta   90.00
_cell.angle_gamma   90.00
#
_symmetry.space_group_name_H-M   'P 1'
#
loop_
_entity.id
_entity.type
_entity.pdbx_description
1 polymer ?
#
loop_
_entity_poly.entity_id
_entity_poly.type
_entity_poly.pdbx_seq_one_letter_code
_entity_poly.pdbx_strand_id
1 'polypeptide(L)' 'MNFLWIYILGGTSILTLLIFLVTFSKDVFLVKRLKKRKRSLWLNGSFLAITFISISLVIYLFILLRDQIQLLG' A
#
# COMPACT_ATOMS: atom_id res chain seq x y z
N MET A 1 -24.95 5.12 -9.85
CA MET A 1 -23.52 5.49 -9.82
C MET A 1 -22.69 4.21 -9.91
N ASN A 2 -21.97 3.99 -11.00
CA ASN A 2 -21.20 2.76 -11.23
C ASN A 2 -19.86 2.82 -10.45
N PHE A 3 -19.78 2.09 -9.35
CA PHE A 3 -18.59 2.04 -8.48
C PHE A 3 -17.49 1.07 -8.96
N LEU A 4 -17.58 0.60 -10.21
CA LEU A 4 -16.64 -0.36 -10.81
C LEU A 4 -15.17 0.07 -10.69
N TRP A 5 -14.91 1.36 -10.86
CA TRP A 5 -13.58 1.94 -10.76
C TRP A 5 -12.96 1.80 -9.36
N ILE A 6 -13.77 1.88 -8.29
CA ILE A 6 -13.32 1.71 -6.90
C ILE A 6 -12.89 0.25 -6.67
N TYR A 7 -13.66 -0.70 -7.20
CA TYR A 7 -13.32 -2.13 -7.10
C TYR A 7 -12.02 -2.45 -7.85
N ILE A 8 -11.81 -1.87 -9.04
CA ILE A 8 -10.56 -2.04 -9.79
C ILE A 8 -9.39 -1.43 -9.02
N LEU A 9 -9.54 -0.22 -8.49
CA LEU A 9 -8.47 0.49 -7.77
C LEU A 9 -8.10 -0.20 -6.45
N GLY A 10 -9.10 -0.72 -5.73
CA GLY A 10 -8.88 -1.53 -4.53
C GLY A 10 -8.20 -2.85 -4.86
N GLY A 11 -8.67 -3.55 -5.89
CA GLY A 11 -8.10 -4.83 -6.33
C GLY A 11 -6.65 -4.72 -6.76
N THR A 12 -6.30 -3.73 -7.58
CA THR A 12 -4.91 -3.50 -8.02
C THR A 12 -4.01 -3.07 -6.86
N SER A 13 -4.52 -2.27 -5.92
CA SER A 13 -3.76 -1.88 -4.73
C SER A 13 -3.42 -3.09 -3.85
N ILE A 14 -4.39 -3.98 -3.60
CA ILE A 14 -4.18 -5.20 -2.79
C ILE A 14 -3.19 -6.14 -3.47
N LEU A 15 -3.34 -6.37 -4.79
CA LEU A 15 -2.42 -7.20 -5.57
C LEU A 15 -0.99 -6.68 -5.52
N THR A 16 -0.82 -5.37 -5.72
CA THR A 16 0.50 -4.72 -5.68
C THR A 16 1.13 -4.86 -4.29
N LEU A 17 0.34 -4.71 -3.23
CA LEU A 17 0.79 -4.83 -1.85
C LEU A 17 1.21 -6.26 -1.51
N LEU A 18 0.48 -7.27 -1.97
CA LEU A 18 0.85 -8.67 -1.83
C LEU A 18 2.17 -9.00 -2.54
N ILE A 19 2.31 -8.58 -3.80
CA ILE A 19 3.56 -8.79 -4.57
C ILE A 19 4.74 -8.11 -3.88
N PHE A 20 4.53 -6.89 -3.37
CA PHE A 20 5.55 -6.16 -2.64
C PHE A 20 5.95 -6.89 -1.35
N LEU A 21 5.00 -7.39 -0.56
CA LEU A 21 5.27 -8.14 0.66
C LEU A 21 6.10 -9.41 0.40
N VAL A 22 5.75 -10.17 -0.65
CA VAL A 22 6.46 -11.39 -1.03
C VAL A 22 7.89 -11.06 -1.44
N THR A 23 8.08 -10.01 -2.24
CA THR A 23 9.40 -9.55 -2.70
C THR A 23 10.25 -9.06 -1.53
N PHE A 24 9.65 -8.26 -0.63
CA PHE A 24 10.31 -7.74 0.56
C PHE A 24 10.73 -8.87 1.51
N SER A 25 9.87 -9.87 1.75
CA SER A 25 10.17 -11.03 2.58
C SER A 25 11.35 -11.84 2.02
N LYS A 26 11.37 -12.05 0.69
CA LYS A 26 12.50 -12.69 0.00
C LYS A 26 13.80 -11.89 0.12
N ASP A 27 13.74 -10.56 -0.03
CA ASP A 27 14.91 -9.69 0.11
C ASP A 27 15.45 -9.71 1.54
N VAL A 28 14.59 -9.66 2.55
CA VAL A 28 14.98 -9.77 3.97
C VAL A 28 15.67 -11.12 4.22
N PHE A 29 15.12 -12.21 3.69
CA PHE A 29 15.71 -13.54 3.81
C PHE A 29 17.09 -13.63 3.13
N LEU A 30 17.20 -13.13 1.90
CA LEU A 30 18.45 -13.13 1.12
C LEU A 30 19.54 -12.26 1.78
N VAL A 31 19.19 -11.08 2.29
CA VAL A 31 20.14 -10.20 2.97
C VAL A 31 20.63 -10.82 4.28
N LYS A 32 19.74 -11.48 5.05
CA LYS A 32 20.12 -12.20 6.26
C LYS A 32 21.04 -13.39 5.95
N ARG A 33 20.80 -14.11 4.86
CA ARG A 33 21.58 -15.28 4.42
C ARG A 33 22.92 -14.93 3.78
N LEU A 34 22.98 -13.87 2.98
CA LEU A 34 24.16 -13.49 2.17
C LEU A 34 25.01 -12.38 2.81
N LYS A 35 24.68 -11.91 4.03
CA LYS A 35 25.34 -10.78 4.71
C LYS A 35 25.46 -9.51 3.84
N LYS A 36 24.54 -9.32 2.88
CA LYS A 36 24.54 -8.17 1.98
C LYS A 36 24.24 -6.87 2.74
N ARG A 37 24.65 -5.74 2.18
CA ARG A 37 24.51 -4.41 2.79
C ARG A 37 23.03 -4.10 3.06
N LYS A 38 22.66 -3.92 4.33
CA LYS A 38 21.27 -3.72 4.81
C LYS A 38 20.61 -2.42 4.33
N ARG A 39 21.34 -1.53 3.64
CA ARG A 39 20.84 -0.23 3.17
C ARG A 39 19.64 -0.37 2.22
N SER A 40 19.64 -1.39 1.36
CA SER A 40 18.51 -1.66 0.46
C SER A 40 17.24 -2.11 1.19
N LEU A 41 17.36 -2.86 2.30
CA LEU A 41 16.20 -3.23 3.12
C LEU A 41 15.57 -2.03 3.81
N TRP A 42 16.38 -1.11 4.34
CA TRP A 42 15.86 0.12 4.96
C TRP A 42 15.11 0.97 3.94
N LEU A 43 15.64 1.13 2.72
CA LEU A 43 14.94 1.86 1.66
C LEU A 43 13.61 1.18 1.26
N ASN A 44 13.61 -0.14 1.03
CA ASN A 44 12.38 -0.87 0.70
C ASN A 44 11.37 -0.85 1.86
N GLY A 45 11.82 -0.91 3.11
CA GLY A 45 10.97 -0.79 4.29
C GLY A 45 10.35 0.60 4.43
N SER A 46 11.12 1.66 4.16
CA SER A 46 10.59 3.03 4.11
C SER A 46 9.57 3.20 2.99
N PHE A 47 9.81 2.63 1.80
CA PHE A 47 8.83 2.63 0.72
C PHE A 47 7.54 1.91 1.11
N LEU A 48 7.62 0.76 1.79
CA LEU A 48 6.46 0.05 2.33
C LEU A 48 5.64 0.95 3.28
N ALA A 49 6.32 1.61 4.22
CA ALA A 49 5.66 2.50 5.18
C ALA A 49 4.96 3.67 4.48
N ILE A 50 5.61 4.27 3.49
CA ILE A 50 5.02 5.33 2.65
C ILE A 50 3.78 4.80 1.93
N THR A 51 3.82 3.60 1.34
CA THR A 51 2.67 3.00 0.66
C THR A 51 1.48 2.81 1.61
N PHE A 52 1.71 2.32 2.83
CA PHE A 52 0.64 2.18 3.84
C PHE A 52 0.04 3.53 4.25
N ILE A 53 0.88 4.55 4.44
CA ILE A 53 0.44 5.91 4.76
C ILE A 53 -0.42 6.46 3.61
N SER A 54 0.03 6.30 2.36
CA SER A 54 -0.72 6.73 1.18
C SER A 54 -2.07 6.04 1.06
N ILE A 55 -2.12 4.71 1.25
CA ILE A 55 -3.39 3.96 1.21
C ILE A 55 -4.34 4.44 2.32
N SER A 56 -3.82 4.63 3.53
CA SER A 56 -4.61 5.12 4.67
C SER A 56 -5.17 6.52 4.40
N LEU A 57 -4.36 7.40 3.81
CA LEU A 57 -4.79 8.75 3.40
C LEU A 57 -5.89 8.71 2.34
N VAL A 58 -5.75 7.85 1.34
CA VAL A 58 -6.79 7.68 0.31
C VAL A 58 -8.09 7.21 0.95
N ILE A 59 -8.06 6.19 1.80
CA ILE A 59 -9.24 5.70 2.53
C ILE A 59 -9.88 6.82 3.35
N TYR A 60 -9.07 7.58 4.10
CA TYR A 60 -9.55 8.69 4.92
C TYR A 60 -10.25 9.76 4.08
N LEU A 61 -9.64 10.17 2.95
CA LEU A 61 -10.24 11.13 2.04
C LEU A 61 -11.57 10.64 1.46
N PHE A 62 -11.67 9.35 1.12
CA PHE A 62 -12.92 8.76 0.64
C PHE A 62 -14.01 8.74 1.72
N ILE A 63 -13.66 8.44 2.97
CA ILE A 63 -14.60 8.49 4.10
C ILE A 63 -15.10 9.93 4.28
N LEU A 64 -14.19 10.90 4.31
CA LEU A 64 -14.54 12.32 4.44
C LEU A 64 -15.45 12.79 3.30
N LEU A 65 -15.15 12.37 2.07
CA LEU A 65 -15.95 12.68 0.89
C LEU A 65 -17.36 12.08 0.98
N ARG A 66 -17.46 10.82 1.44
CA ARG A 66 -18.75 10.15 1.67
C ARG A 66 -19.59 10.88 2.70
N ASP A 67 -18.99 11.26 3.83
CA ASP A 67 -19.68 11.99 4.88
C ASP A 67 -20.16 13.35 4.38
N GLN A 68 -19.34 14.07 3.58
CA GLN A 68 -19.75 15.33 2.97
C GLN A 68 -20.92 15.17 2.00
N ILE A 69 -20.91 14.12 1.17
CA ILE A 69 -22.02 13.84 0.24
C ILE A 69 -23.30 13.46 1.00
N GLN A 70 -23.20 12.70 2.10
CA GLN A 70 -24.35 12.36 2.96
C GLN A 70 -24.89 13.54 3.77
N LEU A 71 -24.06 14.56 4.06
CA LEU A 71 -24.49 15.77 4.76
C LEU A 71 -25.12 16.82 3.81
N LEU A 72 -24.80 16.75 2.51
CA LEU A 72 -25.26 17.71 1.48
C LEU A 72 -26.47 17.21 0.68
N GLY A 73 -26.82 15.93 0.75
CA GLY A 73 -28.00 15.32 0.12
C GLY A 73 -29.09 15.03 1.13
#